data_AF-A0A938QH97-F1
#
_entry.id   AF-A0A938QH97-F1
#
_cell.length_a   1.000
_cell.length_b   1.000
_cell.length_c   1.000
_cell.angle_alpha   90.00
_cell.angle_beta   90.00
_cell.angle_gamma   90.00
#
_symmetry.space_group_name_H-M   'P 1'
#
loop_
_entity.id
_entity.type
_entity.pdbx_description
1 polymer ?
#
loop_
_entity_poly.entity_id
_entity_poly.type
_entity_poly.pdbx_seq_one_letter_code
_entity_poly.pdbx_strand_id
1 'polypeptide(L)' 'MKIFLKTVADLTEELFIRYCLKGDGVCPRCGRNGICHSGAISLYSSSFDKITHEITACLKCGYKNMTTVLTIEKL' A
#
# COMPACT_ATOMS: atom_id res chain seq x y z
N MET A 1 -1.38 13.62 1.04
CA MET A 1 -0.23 12.76 1.35
C MET A 1 -0.01 12.55 2.84
N LYS A 2 -0.04 13.59 3.69
CA LYS A 2 0.18 13.45 5.15
C LYS A 2 -0.71 12.41 5.86
N ILE A 3 -2.01 12.36 5.55
CA ILE A 3 -2.92 11.37 6.16
C ILE A 3 -2.58 9.95 5.70
N PHE A 4 -2.33 9.76 4.40
CA PHE A 4 -1.91 8.46 3.86
C PHE A 4 -0.67 7.93 4.57
N LEU A 5 0.40 8.74 4.62
CA LEU A 5 1.66 8.37 5.28
C LEU A 5 1.45 8.03 6.76
N LYS A 6 0.61 8.79 7.47
CA LYS A 6 0.24 8.47 8.86
C LYS A 6 -0.56 7.16 8.99
N THR A 7 -1.42 6.86 8.02
CA THR A 7 -2.25 5.65 8.01
C THR A 7 -1.46 4.39 7.69
N VAL A 8 -0.40 4.50 6.88
CA VAL A 8 0.44 3.35 6.48
C VAL A 8 1.78 3.27 7.21
N ALA A 9 2.12 4.23 8.09
CA ALA A 9 3.41 4.31 8.78
C ALA A 9 3.79 3.01 9.51
N ASP A 10 2.81 2.35 10.12
CA ASP A 10 3.00 1.09 10.86
C ASP A 10 3.14 -0.14 9.95
N LEU A 11 2.77 -0.02 8.67
CA LEU A 11 3.03 -1.06 7.66
C LEU A 11 4.41 -0.89 7.02
N THR A 12 5.08 0.26 7.22
CA THR A 12 6.25 0.67 6.42
C THR A 12 7.60 0.49 7.10
N GLU A 13 7.68 -0.04 8.32
CA GLU A 13 8.98 -0.25 8.99
C GLU A 13 9.99 -1.04 8.13
N GLU A 14 9.48 -1.88 7.21
CA GLU A 14 10.29 -2.71 6.31
C GLU A 14 9.89 -2.60 4.82
N LEU A 15 9.09 -1.58 4.45
CA LEU A 15 8.58 -1.42 3.08
C LEU A 15 9.08 -0.14 2.41
N PHE A 16 9.55 -0.25 1.17
CA PHE A 16 9.85 0.87 0.30
C PHE A 16 8.67 1.18 -0.63
N ILE A 17 8.00 2.32 -0.42
CA ILE A 17 6.87 2.75 -1.28
C ILE A 17 7.41 3.31 -2.61
N ARG A 18 7.05 2.67 -3.73
CA ARG A 18 7.44 3.11 -5.09
C ARG A 18 6.55 4.19 -5.66
N TYR A 19 5.23 4.08 -5.44
CA TYR A 19 4.26 5.02 -5.96
C TYR A 19 3.04 5.11 -5.02
N CYS A 20 2.38 6.26 -4.93
CA CYS A 20 1.00 6.39 -4.40
C CYS A 20 0.18 7.15 -5.44
N LEU A 21 -0.99 6.61 -5.75
CA LEU A 21 -1.98 7.26 -6.60
C LEU A 21 -3.30 7.32 -5.86
N LYS A 22 -3.97 8.47 -5.92
CA LYS A 22 -5.33 8.59 -5.41
C LYS A 22 -6.26 7.85 -6.36
N GLY A 23 -7.06 6.94 -5.83
CA GLY A 23 -8.14 6.28 -6.54
C GLY A 23 -9.49 6.88 -6.16
N ASP A 24 -10.41 6.91 -7.12
CA ASP A 24 -11.78 7.38 -6.94
C ASP A 24 -12.72 6.29 -6.38
N GLY A 25 -12.16 5.25 -5.76
CA GLY A 25 -12.92 4.16 -5.15
C GLY A 25 -13.65 4.55 -3.86
N VAL A 26 -14.71 3.81 -3.57
CA VAL A 26 -15.49 3.91 -2.33
C VAL A 26 -14.82 3.08 -1.24
N CYS A 27 -14.52 3.69 -0.09
CA CYS A 27 -13.90 2.98 1.03
C CYS A 27 -14.84 1.87 1.55
N PRO A 28 -14.40 0.60 1.63
CA PRO A 28 -15.26 -0.51 2.05
C PRO A 28 -15.69 -0.40 3.52
N ARG A 29 -14.97 0.38 4.35
CA ARG A 29 -15.27 0.56 5.77
C ARG A 29 -16.25 1.70 6.05
N CYS A 30 -16.17 2.82 5.32
CA CYS A 30 -16.94 4.03 5.64
C CYS A 30 -17.81 4.55 4.49
N GLY A 31 -17.78 3.91 3.32
CA GLY A 31 -18.60 4.29 2.17
C GLY A 31 -18.24 5.63 1.53
N ARG A 32 -17.14 6.28 1.94
CA ARG A 32 -16.71 7.58 1.39
C ARG A 32 -15.66 7.43 0.31
N ASN A 33 -15.69 8.34 -0.67
CA ASN A 33 -14.66 8.46 -1.68
C ASN A 33 -13.35 9.02 -1.09
N GLY A 34 -12.23 8.65 -1.70
CA GLY A 34 -10.90 9.15 -1.32
C GLY A 34 -10.00 8.06 -0.75
N ILE A 35 -9.70 7.07 -1.59
CA ILE A 35 -8.73 6.02 -1.32
C ILE A 35 -7.37 6.42 -1.96
N CYS A 36 -6.22 6.11 -1.34
CA CYS A 36 -4.93 6.05 -2.04
C CYS A 36 -4.54 4.59 -2.17
N HIS A 37 -4.03 4.24 -3.35
CA HIS A 37 -3.36 2.98 -3.62
C HIS A 37 -1.87 3.24 -3.73
N SER A 38 -1.05 2.34 -3.21
CA SER A 38 0.41 2.41 -3.35
C SER A 38 1.02 1.04 -3.55
N GLY A 39 2.00 0.94 -4.43
CA GLY A 39 2.88 -0.22 -4.51
C GLY A 39 4.08 -0.05 -3.59
N ALA A 40 4.35 -1.04 -2.75
CA ALA A 40 5.47 -1.08 -1.84
C ALA A 40 6.29 -2.37 -2.01
N ILE A 41 7.60 -2.32 -1.78
CA ILE A 41 8.51 -3.46 -1.88
C ILE A 41 9.07 -3.77 -0.50
N SER A 42 9.08 -5.05 -0.12
CA SER A 42 9.73 -5.50 1.12
C SER A 42 11.26 -5.45 1.01
N LEU A 43 11.90 -4.78 1.97
CA LEU A 43 13.36 -4.59 2.01
C LEU A 43 14.11 -5.82 2.57
N TYR A 44 13.42 -6.69 3.31
CA TYR A 44 14.02 -7.85 4.00
C TYR A 44 13.84 -9.18 3.24
N SER A 45 13.46 -9.16 1.97
CA SER A 45 13.41 -10.40 1.18
C SER A 45 14.82 -10.96 1.01
N SER A 46 15.13 -12.00 1.80
CA SER A 46 16.36 -12.80 1.69
C SER A 46 16.38 -13.70 0.44
N SER A 47 15.24 -13.81 -0.23
CA SER A 47 15.04 -14.53 -1.48
C SER A 47 15.33 -13.63 -2.68
N PHE A 48 15.87 -14.21 -3.76
CA PHE A 48 16.01 -13.56 -5.07
C PHE A 48 14.68 -12.93 -5.59
N ASP A 49 13.55 -13.33 -5.01
CA ASP A 49 12.23 -12.80 -5.31
C ASP A 49 11.95 -11.51 -4.51
N LYS A 50 11.86 -10.38 -5.20
CA LYS A 50 11.34 -9.15 -4.60
C LYS A 50 9.83 -9.28 -4.40
N ILE A 51 9.36 -9.27 -3.15
CA ILE A 51 7.93 -9.28 -2.85
C ILE A 51 7.38 -7.86 -3.00
N THR A 52 6.35 -7.70 -3.83
CA THR A 52 5.60 -6.44 -3.96
C THR A 52 4.29 -6.54 -3.18
N HIS A 53 3.94 -5.46 -2.50
CA HIS A 53 2.70 -5.31 -1.76
C HIS A 53 1.91 -4.16 -2.37
N GLU A 54 0.63 -4.39 -2.65
CA GLU A 54 -0.32 -3.32 -2.89
C GLU A 54 -0.97 -2.93 -1.56
N ILE A 55 -0.80 -1.66 -1.21
CA ILE A 55 -1.40 -1.07 -0.02
C ILE A 55 -2.51 -0.13 -0.48
N THR A 56 -3.69 -0.30 0.11
CA THR A 56 -4.86 0.53 -0.12
C THR A 56 -5.22 1.20 1.19
N ALA A 57 -5.33 2.53 1.22
CA ALA A 57 -5.66 3.27 2.44
C ALA A 57 -6.69 4.38 2.21
N CYS A 58 -7.64 4.51 3.13
CA CYS A 58 -8.65 5.55 3.11
C CYS A 58 -8.15 6.83 3.81
N LEU A 59 -8.18 7.95 3.09
CA LEU A 59 -7.75 9.25 3.58
C LEU A 59 -8.72 9.89 4.59
N LYS A 60 -9.85 9.25 4.88
CA LYS A 60 -10.90 9.78 5.77
C LYS A 60 -11.03 9.00 7.07
N CYS A 61 -11.14 7.68 7.01
CA CYS A 61 -11.36 6.85 8.20
C CYS A 61 -10.13 6.06 8.65
N GLY A 62 -9.01 6.14 7.91
CA GLY A 62 -7.79 5.40 8.24
C GLY A 62 -7.89 3.88 7.99
N TYR A 63 -8.92 3.42 7.26
CA TYR A 63 -8.92 2.05 6.74
C TYR A 63 -7.65 1.81 5.94
N LYS A 64 -7.06 0.62 6.10
CA LYS A 64 -5.91 0.17 5.33
C LYS A 64 -6.05 -1.31 5.03
N ASN A 65 -5.58 -1.71 3.86
CA ASN A 65 -5.49 -3.08 3.41
C ASN A 65 -4.15 -3.26 2.72
N MET A 66 -3.52 -4.42 2.91
CA MET A 66 -2.27 -4.77 2.26
C MET A 66 -2.45 -6.15 1.63
N THR A 67 -2.16 -6.24 0.33
CA THR A 67 -2.25 -7.49 -0.40
C THR A 67 -0.91 -7.73 -1.07
N THR A 68 -0.34 -8.92 -0.85
CA THR A 68 0.89 -9.32 -1.51
C THR A 68 0.59 -9.66 -2.96
N VAL A 69 1.27 -8.96 -3.86
CA VAL A 69 1.23 -9.26 -5.29
C VAL A 69 2.51 -10.03 -5.59
N LEU A 70 2.34 -11.28 -6.02
CA LEU A 70 3.43 -12.09 -6.55
C LEU A 70 3.89 -11.49 -7.88
N THR A 71 4.80 -10.54 -7.82
CA THR A 71 5.50 -10.05 -8.99
C THR A 71 6.61 -11.04 -9.29
N ILE A 72 6.37 -11.98 -10.21
CA ILE A 72 7.45 -12.77 -10.80
C ILE A 72 8.27 -11.78 -11.63
N GLU A 73 9.36 -11.25 -11.07
CA GLU A 73 10.38 -10.57 -11.88
C GLU A 73 10.98 -11.66 -12.81
N LYS A 74 10.53 -11.72 -14.07
CA LYS A 74 11.30 -12.42 -15.10
C LYS A 74 12.64 -11.69 -15.24
N LEU A 75 13.68 -12.25 -14.64
CA LEU A 75 15.08 -11.90 -14.86
C LEU A 75 15.44 -12.02 -16.34
#